data_AF-A0A538EPG3-F1
#
_entry.id   AF-A0A538EPG3-F1
#
_cell.length_a   1.000
_cell.length_b   1.000
_cell.length_c   1.000
_cell.angle_alpha   90.00
_cell.angle_beta   90.00
_cell.angle_gamma   90.00
#
_symmetry.space_group_name_H-M   'P 1'
#
loop_
_entity.id
_entity.type
_entity.pdbx_description
1 polymer ?
#
loop_
_entity_poly.entity_id
_entity_poly.type
_entity_poly.pdbx_seq_one_letter_code
_entity_poly.pdbx_strand_id
1 'polypeptide(L)'
;MSDVGGVRVAGHGGAMPGQLSLFKTVPERGFALASCTNCAPVGSEFNERLTRWAWEAVLEAPIPEPDIEPRSADEVAQFCGTYETVANVVNVAPGGDGITLEVIDRPEVLAELGIDPEQEPPIPFVFCAGDGDRIVCTTPPYRGSTGFFVRDGDGAVTALNAFGRHTVRTD
;
A
#
# COMPACT_ATOMS: atom_id res chain seq x y z
N MET A 1 -0.47 -12.73 5.47
CA MET A 1 -1.20 -12.87 6.77
C MET A 1 -0.63 -11.80 7.69
N SER A 2 -1.45 -11.19 8.53
CA SER A 2 -1.07 -10.08 9.41
C SER A 2 -1.88 -10.13 10.70
N ASP A 3 -1.42 -9.42 11.74
CA ASP A 3 -2.19 -9.21 12.97
C ASP A 3 -2.75 -7.78 12.98
N VAL A 4 -4.04 -7.65 13.22
CA VAL A 4 -4.76 -6.35 13.18
C VAL A 4 -5.78 -6.33 14.30
N GLY A 5 -5.70 -5.35 15.20
CA GLY A 5 -6.63 -5.26 16.35
C GLY A 5 -6.55 -6.48 17.27
N GLY A 6 -5.41 -7.16 17.33
CA GLY A 6 -5.21 -8.38 18.13
C GLY A 6 -5.80 -9.66 17.53
N VAL A 7 -6.31 -9.64 16.29
CA VAL A 7 -6.79 -10.84 15.58
C VAL A 7 -5.95 -11.16 14.35
N ARG A 8 -5.87 -12.45 14.03
CA ARG A 8 -5.10 -12.95 12.89
C ARG A 8 -5.90 -12.85 11.59
N VAL A 9 -5.34 -12.15 10.60
CA VAL A 9 -6.00 -11.81 9.34
C VAL A 9 -5.27 -12.40 8.15
N ALA A 10 -6.01 -13.03 7.25
CA ALA A 10 -5.56 -13.30 5.88
C ALA A 10 -6.43 -12.49 4.92
N GLY A 11 -5.88 -12.08 3.78
CA GLY A 11 -6.62 -11.28 2.83
C GLY A 11 -5.80 -10.92 1.61
N HIS A 12 -6.49 -10.42 0.62
CA HIS A 12 -5.93 -9.87 -0.60
C HIS A 12 -6.89 -8.83 -1.17
N GLY A 13 -6.34 -7.80 -1.80
CA GLY A 13 -7.12 -6.85 -2.58
C GLY A 13 -6.84 -7.04 -4.05
N GLY A 14 -7.62 -6.40 -4.90
CA GLY A 14 -7.39 -6.35 -6.33
C GLY A 14 -7.61 -4.94 -6.83
N ALA A 15 -6.81 -4.55 -7.82
CA ALA A 15 -7.00 -3.30 -8.54
C ALA A 15 -6.82 -3.56 -10.03
N MET A 16 -7.81 -3.12 -10.79
CA MET A 16 -7.76 -2.87 -12.22
C MET A 16 -8.25 -1.43 -12.43
N PRO A 17 -7.93 -0.77 -13.55
CA PRO A 17 -8.42 0.59 -13.77
C PRO A 17 -9.94 0.68 -13.65
N GLY A 18 -10.40 1.55 -12.75
CA GLY A 18 -11.81 1.71 -12.40
C GLY A 18 -12.44 0.61 -11.53
N GLN A 19 -11.73 -0.48 -11.19
CA GLN A 19 -12.26 -1.61 -10.41
C GLN A 19 -11.37 -1.95 -9.22
N LEU A 20 -11.96 -2.02 -8.03
CA LEU A 20 -11.25 -2.38 -6.80
C LEU A 20 -11.96 -3.51 -6.09
N SER A 21 -11.19 -4.44 -5.52
CA SER A 21 -11.71 -5.49 -4.66
C SER A 21 -10.93 -5.56 -3.36
N LEU A 22 -11.62 -6.01 -2.32
CA LEU A 22 -11.10 -6.25 -0.98
C LEU A 22 -11.63 -7.60 -0.51
N PHE A 23 -10.73 -8.46 -0.06
CA PHE A 23 -11.06 -9.66 0.69
C PHE A 23 -10.22 -9.74 1.96
N LYS A 24 -10.89 -9.95 3.10
CA LYS A 24 -10.24 -10.26 4.38
C LYS A 24 -10.99 -11.37 5.10
N THR A 25 -10.28 -12.21 5.83
CA THR A 25 -10.85 -13.23 6.70
C THR A 25 -10.11 -13.26 8.03
N VAL A 26 -10.86 -13.54 9.09
CA VAL A 26 -10.38 -13.81 10.45
C VAL A 26 -10.79 -15.25 10.78
N PRO A 27 -9.97 -16.25 10.40
CA PRO A 27 -10.38 -17.66 10.45
C PRO A 27 -10.78 -18.13 11.84
N GLU A 28 -10.08 -17.67 12.88
CA GLU A 28 -10.36 -17.99 14.30
C GLU A 28 -11.73 -17.47 14.78
N ARG A 29 -12.35 -16.53 14.07
CA ARG A 29 -13.69 -16.00 14.34
C ARG A 29 -14.75 -16.47 13.34
N GLY A 30 -14.38 -17.32 12.37
CA GLY A 30 -15.30 -17.73 11.30
C GLY A 30 -15.83 -16.55 10.46
N PHE A 31 -15.06 -15.46 10.37
CA PHE A 31 -15.48 -14.22 9.73
C PHE A 31 -14.76 -13.98 8.40
N ALA A 32 -15.47 -13.43 7.42
CA ALA A 32 -14.90 -12.91 6.18
C ALA A 32 -15.65 -11.65 5.72
N LEU A 33 -14.89 -10.72 5.15
CA LEU A 33 -15.36 -9.50 4.50
C LEU A 33 -14.91 -9.52 3.05
N ALA A 34 -15.86 -9.34 2.13
CA ALA A 34 -15.59 -9.15 0.71
C ALA A 34 -16.29 -7.88 0.23
N SER A 35 -15.60 -7.07 -0.58
CA SER A 35 -16.15 -5.87 -1.21
C SER A 35 -15.58 -5.73 -2.62
N CYS A 36 -16.42 -5.34 -3.57
CA CYS A 36 -16.03 -5.01 -4.93
C CYS A 36 -16.66 -3.67 -5.30
N THR A 37 -15.89 -2.75 -5.85
CA THR A 37 -16.32 -1.42 -6.25
C THR A 37 -15.84 -1.08 -7.65
N ASN A 38 -16.69 -0.44 -8.44
CA ASN A 38 -16.38 0.03 -9.81
C ASN A 38 -16.06 1.52 -9.85
N CYS A 39 -15.43 2.05 -8.79
CA CYS A 39 -15.05 3.45 -8.69
C CYS A 39 -13.63 3.53 -8.11
N ALA A 40 -12.69 4.00 -8.91
CA ALA A 40 -11.32 4.27 -8.49
C ALA A 40 -11.01 5.77 -8.71
N PRO A 41 -10.15 6.39 -7.89
CA PRO A 41 -9.45 5.80 -6.75
C PRO A 41 -10.30 5.77 -5.45
N VAL A 42 -11.44 6.46 -5.42
CA VAL A 42 -12.26 6.68 -4.20
C VAL A 42 -12.82 5.38 -3.57
N GLY A 43 -12.99 4.31 -4.35
CA GLY A 43 -13.40 3.01 -3.83
C GLY A 43 -12.40 2.41 -2.81
N SER A 44 -11.13 2.82 -2.84
CA SER A 44 -10.15 2.44 -1.82
C SER A 44 -10.52 3.00 -0.45
N GLU A 45 -10.99 4.25 -0.39
CA GLU A 45 -11.46 4.88 0.84
C GLU A 45 -12.73 4.18 1.35
N PHE A 46 -13.67 3.85 0.45
CA PHE A 46 -14.85 3.08 0.82
C PHE A 46 -14.47 1.72 1.44
N ASN A 47 -13.54 0.99 0.81
CA ASN A 47 -13.06 -0.29 1.31
C ASN A 47 -12.34 -0.17 2.66
N GLU A 48 -11.57 0.90 2.89
CA GLU A 48 -10.94 1.16 4.18
C GLU A 48 -11.98 1.41 5.29
N ARG A 49 -12.96 2.27 5.02
CA ARG A 49 -14.02 2.61 5.97
C ARG A 49 -14.88 1.39 6.30
N LEU A 50 -15.22 0.59 5.29
CA LEU A 50 -15.96 -0.66 5.47
C LEU A 50 -15.16 -1.66 6.32
N THR A 51 -13.85 -1.76 6.09
CA THR A 51 -12.96 -2.61 6.89
C THR A 51 -12.92 -2.18 8.34
N ARG A 52 -12.71 -0.88 8.62
CA ARG A 52 -12.67 -0.37 9.99
C ARG A 52 -13.98 -0.57 10.72
N TRP A 53 -15.10 -0.27 10.06
CA TRP A 53 -16.43 -0.53 10.60
C TRP A 53 -16.63 -2.01 10.95
N ALA A 54 -16.25 -2.95 10.07
CA ALA A 54 -16.41 -4.37 10.34
C ALA A 54 -15.54 -4.83 11.53
N TRP A 55 -14.31 -4.33 11.65
CA TRP A 55 -13.42 -4.64 12.77
C TRP A 55 -13.97 -4.13 14.10
N GLU A 56 -14.49 -2.91 14.12
CA GLU A 56 -15.06 -2.31 15.32
C GLU A 56 -16.42 -2.93 15.69
N ALA A 57 -17.38 -2.92 14.76
CA ALA A 57 -18.77 -3.23 15.05
C ALA A 57 -19.11 -4.73 15.03
N VAL A 58 -18.35 -5.55 14.29
CA VAL A 58 -18.63 -6.99 14.13
C VAL A 58 -17.62 -7.85 14.87
N LEU A 59 -16.34 -7.50 14.80
CA LEU A 59 -15.27 -8.28 15.45
C LEU A 59 -14.94 -7.79 16.87
N GLU A 60 -15.47 -6.64 17.29
CA GLU A 60 -15.15 -5.98 18.58
C GLU A 60 -13.63 -5.83 18.78
N ALA A 61 -12.91 -5.62 17.67
CA ALA A 61 -11.46 -5.58 17.58
C ALA A 61 -11.04 -4.37 16.73
N PRO A 62 -11.22 -3.13 17.23
CA PRO A 62 -10.96 -1.93 16.43
C PRO A 62 -9.52 -1.89 15.89
N ILE A 63 -9.38 -1.40 14.65
CA ILE A 63 -8.06 -1.26 14.01
C ILE A 63 -7.36 -0.04 14.63
N PRO A 64 -6.21 -0.23 15.31
CA PRO A 64 -5.47 0.89 15.87
C PRO A 64 -4.95 1.80 14.75
N GLU A 65 -4.75 3.08 15.07
CA GLU A 65 -3.96 3.94 14.21
C GLU A 65 -2.50 3.46 14.20
N PRO A 66 -1.80 3.55 13.05
CA PRO A 66 -0.41 3.14 12.99
C PRO A 66 0.45 4.08 13.83
N ASP A 67 1.39 3.52 14.59
CA ASP A 67 2.46 4.30 15.20
C ASP A 67 3.41 4.76 14.09
N ILE A 68 3.60 6.08 13.98
CA ILE A 68 4.40 6.73 12.93
C ILE A 68 5.67 7.28 13.54
N GLU A 69 6.78 7.11 12.83
CA GLU A 69 8.09 7.61 13.22
C GLU A 69 8.67 8.48 12.09
N PRO A 70 8.73 9.81 12.27
CA PRO A 70 9.35 10.70 11.30
C PRO A 70 10.83 10.35 11.12
N ARG A 71 11.30 10.39 9.88
CA ARG A 71 12.71 10.16 9.53
C ARG A 71 13.36 11.45 9.04
N SER A 72 14.65 11.60 9.31
CA SER A 72 15.43 12.72 8.77
C SER A 72 15.58 12.64 7.25
N ALA A 73 15.92 13.75 6.61
CA ALA A 73 16.11 13.79 5.15
C ALA A 73 17.19 12.79 4.66
N ASP A 74 18.29 12.65 5.42
CA ASP A 74 19.37 11.71 5.09
C ASP A 74 18.89 10.25 5.22
N GLU A 75 18.08 9.95 6.24
CA GLU A 75 17.46 8.64 6.38
C GLU A 75 16.45 8.37 5.26
N VAL A 76 15.69 9.36 4.83
CA VAL A 76 14.74 9.22 3.71
C VAL A 76 15.44 8.98 2.39
N ALA A 77 16.57 9.66 2.15
CA ALA A 77 17.30 9.64 0.88
C ALA A 77 17.68 8.23 0.41
N GLN A 78 17.98 7.31 1.35
CA GLN A 78 18.36 5.94 1.01
C GLN A 78 17.21 5.13 0.35
N PHE A 79 15.96 5.53 0.56
CA PHE A 79 14.76 4.88 -0.01
C PHE A 79 14.36 5.48 -1.36
N CYS A 80 14.80 6.71 -1.64
CA CYS A 80 14.51 7.38 -2.89
C CYS A 80 15.23 6.72 -4.06
N GLY A 81 14.60 6.75 -5.22
CA GLY A 81 15.09 6.13 -6.44
C GLY A 81 13.96 5.53 -7.28
N THR A 82 14.35 4.78 -8.29
CA THR A 82 13.43 4.10 -9.21
C THR A 82 13.32 2.61 -8.89
N TYR A 83 12.08 2.13 -8.84
CA TYR A 83 11.74 0.73 -8.63
C TYR A 83 10.87 0.25 -9.79
N GLU A 84 11.09 -0.96 -10.28
CA GLU A 84 10.36 -1.49 -11.43
C GLU A 84 9.77 -2.88 -11.22
N THR A 85 8.62 -3.09 -11.85
CA THR A 85 8.09 -4.41 -12.22
C THR A 85 7.96 -4.49 -13.75
N VAL A 86 7.53 -5.67 -14.24
CA VAL A 86 7.11 -5.83 -15.63
C VAL A 86 5.92 -4.96 -16.01
N ALA A 87 5.11 -4.52 -15.03
CA ALA A 87 3.87 -3.78 -15.27
C ALA A 87 4.03 -2.27 -15.07
N ASN A 88 4.85 -1.85 -14.10
CA ASN A 88 4.92 -0.47 -13.64
C ASN A 88 6.34 -0.05 -13.27
N VAL A 89 6.58 1.25 -13.34
CA VAL A 89 7.69 1.95 -12.71
C VAL A 89 7.15 2.71 -11.51
N VAL A 90 7.86 2.70 -10.39
CA VAL A 90 7.54 3.44 -9.17
C VAL A 90 8.71 4.35 -8.84
N ASN A 91 8.48 5.66 -8.92
CA ASN A 91 9.46 6.65 -8.47
C ASN A 91 9.20 6.99 -7.02
N VAL A 92 10.21 6.81 -6.18
CA VAL A 92 10.17 7.18 -4.76
C VAL A 92 10.95 8.46 -4.55
N ALA A 93 10.30 9.49 -4.03
CA ALA A 93 10.90 10.79 -3.76
C ALA A 93 10.64 11.24 -2.31
N PRO A 94 11.43 12.17 -1.74
CA PRO A 94 11.12 12.77 -0.45
C PRO A 94 9.78 13.52 -0.50
N GLY A 95 8.99 13.45 0.56
CA GLY A 95 7.69 14.13 0.61
C GLY A 95 7.22 14.42 2.02
N GLY A 96 7.15 15.70 2.39
CA GLY A 96 6.71 16.12 3.72
C GLY A 96 7.49 15.41 4.83
N ASP A 97 6.77 14.65 5.66
CA ASP A 97 7.31 13.87 6.78
C ASP A 97 7.73 12.43 6.40
N GLY A 98 7.81 12.12 5.10
CA GLY A 98 8.17 10.79 4.61
C GLY A 98 8.56 10.80 3.12
N ILE A 99 7.86 9.98 2.33
CA ILE A 99 8.11 9.78 0.90
C ILE A 99 6.83 9.92 0.08
N THR A 100 6.97 10.17 -1.21
CA THR A 100 5.90 10.00 -2.20
C THR A 100 6.23 8.84 -3.12
N LEU A 101 5.19 8.12 -3.55
CA LEU A 101 5.25 7.07 -4.56
C LEU A 101 4.49 7.56 -5.79
N GLU A 102 5.19 7.83 -6.88
CA GLU A 102 4.58 8.04 -8.19
C GLU A 102 4.57 6.69 -8.93
N VAL A 103 3.38 6.16 -9.20
CA VAL A 103 3.19 4.87 -9.89
C VAL A 103 2.86 5.14 -11.34
N ILE A 104 3.69 4.62 -12.25
CA ILE A 104 3.58 4.82 -13.69
C ILE A 104 3.40 3.47 -14.33
N ASP A 105 2.20 3.19 -14.85
CA ASP A 105 1.96 1.99 -15.65
C ASP A 105 2.67 2.10 -17.01
N ARG A 106 3.28 1.00 -17.43
CA ARG A 106 4.02 0.97 -18.69
C ARG A 106 3.07 1.12 -19.88
N PRO A 107 3.37 1.97 -20.88
CA PRO A 107 2.48 2.20 -22.02
C PRO A 107 2.11 0.93 -22.78
N GLU A 108 3.04 -0.02 -22.92
CA GLU A 108 2.80 -1.32 -23.56
C GLU A 108 1.76 -2.16 -22.82
N VAL A 109 1.71 -2.10 -21.49
CA VAL A 109 0.75 -2.82 -20.65
C VAL A 109 -0.63 -2.18 -20.76
N LEU A 110 -0.70 -0.85 -20.73
CA LEU A 110 -1.94 -0.11 -20.93
C LEU A 110 -2.55 -0.37 -22.31
N ALA A 111 -1.71 -0.39 -23.35
CA ALA A 111 -2.12 -0.69 -24.71
C ALA A 111 -2.68 -2.11 -24.86
N GLU A 112 -2.06 -3.12 -24.23
CA GLU A 112 -2.56 -4.50 -24.23
C GLU A 112 -3.94 -4.61 -23.54
N LEU A 113 -4.16 -3.82 -22.50
CA LEU A 113 -5.42 -3.79 -21.77
C LEU A 113 -6.50 -2.91 -22.43
N GLY A 114 -6.15 -2.14 -23.47
CA GLY A 114 -7.04 -1.18 -24.11
C GLY A 114 -7.45 -0.03 -23.19
N ILE A 115 -6.53 0.39 -22.32
CA ILE A 115 -6.76 1.41 -21.29
C ILE A 115 -5.99 2.67 -21.67
N ASP A 116 -6.67 3.81 -21.62
CA ASP A 116 -6.03 5.11 -21.83
C ASP A 116 -5.14 5.46 -20.63
N PRO A 117 -3.94 6.00 -20.85
CA PRO A 117 -3.07 6.40 -19.76
C PRO A 117 -3.70 7.53 -18.95
N GLU A 118 -3.82 7.32 -17.64
CA GLU A 118 -4.22 8.32 -16.67
C GLU A 118 -3.11 8.48 -15.64
N GLN A 119 -2.63 9.71 -15.44
CA GLN A 119 -1.59 9.98 -14.46
C GLN A 119 -2.24 10.27 -13.10
N GLU A 120 -2.02 9.40 -12.14
CA GLU A 120 -2.39 9.64 -10.75
C GLU A 120 -1.35 10.54 -10.06
N PRO A 121 -1.77 11.43 -9.13
CA PRO A 121 -0.83 12.22 -8.35
C PRO A 121 0.03 11.31 -7.45
N PRO A 122 1.27 11.71 -7.11
CA PRO A 122 2.12 10.95 -6.20
C PRO A 122 1.43 10.71 -4.85
N ILE A 123 1.50 9.47 -4.37
CA ILE A 123 0.81 9.03 -3.16
C ILE A 123 1.75 9.23 -1.96
N PRO A 124 1.35 10.01 -0.94
CA PRO A 124 2.19 10.24 0.23
C PRO A 124 2.17 9.04 1.18
N PHE A 125 3.35 8.69 1.70
CA PHE A 125 3.55 7.66 2.70
C PHE A 125 4.46 8.17 3.81
N VAL A 126 4.16 7.76 5.04
CA VAL A 126 5.01 7.99 6.22
C VAL A 126 5.56 6.66 6.74
N PHE A 127 6.65 6.71 7.48
CA PHE A 127 7.27 5.53 8.05
C PHE A 127 6.56 5.09 9.33
N CYS A 128 6.31 3.78 9.45
CA CYS A 128 5.84 3.20 10.70
C CYS A 128 6.98 3.08 11.69
N ALA A 129 6.68 3.20 12.97
CA ALA A 129 7.62 2.93 14.05
C ALA A 129 8.02 1.44 14.08
N GLY A 130 9.24 1.18 14.57
CA GLY A 130 9.78 -0.16 14.74
C GLY A 130 10.57 -0.69 13.54
N ASP A 131 10.81 -2.00 13.53
CA ASP A 131 11.71 -2.64 12.57
C ASP A 131 11.07 -2.85 11.18
N GLY A 132 11.93 -2.88 10.14
CA GLY A 132 11.57 -3.39 8.82
C GLY A 132 11.09 -2.37 7.78
N ASP A 133 11.49 -1.10 7.91
CA ASP A 133 11.27 -0.04 6.91
C ASP A 133 9.85 -0.02 6.31
N ARG A 134 8.87 -0.14 7.20
CA ARG A 134 7.46 -0.19 6.84
C ARG A 134 6.94 1.22 6.62
N ILE A 135 6.03 1.36 5.66
CA ILE A 135 5.39 2.62 5.32
C ILE A 135 3.88 2.45 5.31
N VAL A 136 3.17 3.54 5.59
CA VAL A 136 1.71 3.61 5.57
C VAL A 136 1.25 4.94 4.99
N CYS A 137 0.19 4.90 4.17
CA CYS A 137 -0.52 6.10 3.75
C CYS A 137 -1.60 6.44 4.76
N THR A 138 -1.60 7.66 5.29
CA THR A 138 -2.56 8.13 6.31
C THR A 138 -3.67 9.01 5.73
N THR A 139 -3.57 9.36 4.44
CA THR A 139 -4.46 10.29 3.76
C THR A 139 -5.34 9.60 2.71
N PRO A 140 -6.60 10.02 2.52
CA PRO A 140 -7.43 9.55 1.41
C PRO A 140 -6.80 9.88 0.02
N PRO A 141 -7.17 9.14 -1.04
CA PRO A 141 -8.04 7.96 -1.05
C PRO A 141 -7.32 6.66 -0.66
N TYR A 142 -5.99 6.70 -0.47
CA TYR A 142 -5.16 5.52 -0.23
C TYR A 142 -4.93 5.20 1.25
N ARG A 143 -5.67 5.85 2.17
CA ARG A 143 -5.53 5.65 3.62
C ARG A 143 -5.53 4.16 3.97
N GLY A 144 -4.59 3.76 4.83
CA GLY A 144 -4.43 2.37 5.25
C GLY A 144 -3.69 1.48 4.24
N SER A 145 -3.34 1.98 3.06
CA SER A 145 -2.38 1.31 2.17
C SER A 145 -1.04 1.22 2.88
N THR A 146 -0.40 0.05 2.78
CA THR A 146 0.88 -0.22 3.44
C THR A 146 1.90 -0.74 2.44
N GLY A 147 3.17 -0.56 2.79
CA GLY A 147 4.29 -1.14 2.08
C GLY A 147 5.48 -1.34 3.01
N PHE A 148 6.56 -1.89 2.47
CA PHE A 148 7.84 -1.99 3.17
C PHE A 148 8.99 -2.11 2.18
N PHE A 149 10.14 -1.56 2.55
CA PHE A 149 11.37 -1.74 1.77
C PHE A 149 12.06 -3.05 2.13
N VAL A 150 12.77 -3.61 1.16
CA VAL A 150 13.57 -4.82 1.30
C VAL A 150 15.03 -4.43 1.22
N ARG A 151 15.84 -5.02 2.11
CA ARG A 151 17.28 -4.85 2.13
C ARG A 151 18.00 -6.17 1.82
N ASP A 152 19.20 -6.06 1.26
CA ASP A 152 20.12 -7.19 1.15
C ASP A 152 20.91 -7.43 2.46
N GLY A 153 21.86 -8.37 2.42
CA GLY A 153 22.70 -8.72 3.56
C GLY A 153 23.69 -7.62 3.98
N ASP A 154 23.97 -6.66 3.10
CA ASP A 154 24.83 -5.52 3.37
C ASP A 154 24.02 -4.30 3.86
N GLY A 155 22.70 -4.43 3.93
CA GLY A 155 21.78 -3.40 4.39
C GLY A 155 21.38 -2.39 3.32
N ALA A 156 21.74 -2.60 2.05
CA ALA A 156 21.30 -1.73 0.97
C ALA A 156 19.84 -2.01 0.60
N VAL A 157 19.06 -0.97 0.30
CA VAL A 157 17.66 -1.12 -0.15
C VAL A 157 17.66 -1.64 -1.58
N THR A 158 17.06 -2.82 -1.81
CA THR A 158 17.04 -3.48 -3.12
C THR A 158 15.66 -3.57 -3.75
N ALA A 159 14.59 -3.38 -2.98
CA ALA A 159 13.24 -3.44 -3.50
C ALA A 159 12.22 -2.74 -2.58
N LEU A 160 11.03 -2.49 -3.13
CA LEU A 160 9.85 -1.99 -2.46
C LEU A 160 8.73 -3.01 -2.62
N ASN A 161 8.09 -3.41 -1.52
CA ASN A 161 6.81 -4.11 -1.56
C ASN A 161 5.69 -3.12 -1.27
N ALA A 162 4.90 -2.77 -2.28
CA ALA A 162 3.74 -1.89 -2.15
C ALA A 162 2.61 -2.37 -3.06
N PHE A 163 1.36 -2.11 -2.68
CA PHE A 163 0.18 -2.50 -3.47
C PHE A 163 0.16 -3.99 -3.88
N GLY A 164 0.70 -4.86 -3.01
CA GLY A 164 0.79 -6.30 -3.23
C GLY A 164 1.84 -6.75 -4.26
N ARG A 165 2.74 -5.86 -4.70
CA ARG A 165 3.77 -6.14 -5.71
C ARG A 165 5.16 -5.96 -5.11
N HIS A 166 6.07 -6.85 -5.51
CA HIS A 166 7.50 -6.72 -5.24
C HIS A 166 8.15 -6.01 -6.42
N THR A 167 8.73 -4.84 -6.15
CA THR A 167 9.21 -3.89 -7.16
C THR A 167 10.71 -3.67 -6.93
N VAL A 168 11.54 -4.09 -7.88
CA VAL A 168 13.01 -4.14 -7.72
C VAL A 168 13.62 -2.78 -7.99
N ARG A 169 14.59 -2.35 -7.18
CA ARG A 169 15.33 -1.10 -7.39
C ARG A 169 16.23 -1.21 -8.63
N THR A 170 16.26 -0.18 -9.47
CA THR A 170 16.98 -0.19 -10.76
C THR A 170 18.07 0.87 -10.89
N ASP A 171 18.31 1.68 -9.87
CA ASP A 171 19.38 2.70 -9.80
C ASP A 171 20.48 2.40 -8.77
#